data_AF-A0A1G7SBM0-F1
#
_entry.id   AF-A0A1G7SBM0-F1
#
_cell.length_a   1.000
_cell.length_b   1.000
_cell.length_c   1.000
_cell.angle_alpha   90.00
_cell.angle_beta   90.00
_cell.angle_gamma   90.00
#
_symmetry.space_group_name_H-M   'P 1'
#
loop_
_entity.id
_entity.type
_entity.pdbx_description
1 polymer ?
#
loop_
_entity_poly.entity_id
_entity_poly.type
_entity_poly.pdbx_seq_one_letter_code
_entity_poly.pdbx_strand_id
1 'polypeptide(L)'
;MKKITISFLTLFLCFSIAGFCQVPKHTFALGDEAFLLDGKPFQMISGEMHYPRVPREAWRARMKMAKAMGLNTIGTYVFWNLHEPQKGKFDFSGNNDVAEFVRIAQQEGLWVILRPSPYVCAEWEFGGYPYWLQNEKGLEVRSKEAQYLKEYESYIKEVGRQLAPLQINHGGNILMVQIENEYGSYGSDKEYLGINQKLFKEAGFDGLLYTCDPAPDLVAGHLPGLLPAVNGLDNPAKVKKIINENHDGKGPYYIAEWYPAWFDWWGTAHHTIPAERYAGRLDSVLAAGISINMYMFHGGTTRAFMNGANFKDTSPYEPQTSSYDYDAPLDEAGNATPKFIQFRQVIRKHLPAGMQLPDVPAAKPVITIPAVKLTQSVSLLNTLPAVKENLSPLTFEDLHQDYGFVLYRTVLNESKSGQLKLKELRDYAVIMINGKKVGTLDRRLNQDSLYLKLPAGKVTLDILVENLGRVNFGKYLLQNKKGITQQVLLNGTEVQHWKMYSLPFHDLSTVKFSAAKQNVESPVIRKGGFTLDKVGDTYLDMSNWGKGVVWVNGHNLGRYWGIGPQQTLYLPVEWLKKGYNDVEVLELLKPEQDQLSGVDKPILDVVKS
;
A
#
# COMPACT_ATOMS: atom_id res chain seq x y z
N MET A 1 35.48 25.30 74.07
CA MET A 1 34.45 25.99 73.27
C MET A 1 34.75 25.83 71.78
N LYS A 2 33.99 25.00 71.06
CA LYS A 2 33.74 25.09 69.62
C LYS A 2 32.64 24.06 69.29
N LYS A 3 31.47 24.57 68.90
CA LYS A 3 30.28 23.82 68.51
C LYS A 3 30.48 23.27 67.09
N ILE A 4 30.16 22.00 66.89
CA ILE A 4 30.03 21.36 65.58
C ILE A 4 28.53 21.41 65.24
N THR A 5 28.18 22.14 64.20
CA THR A 5 26.81 22.22 63.68
C THR A 5 26.72 21.30 62.46
N ILE A 6 25.88 20.28 62.54
CA ILE A 6 25.53 19.38 61.44
C ILE A 6 24.29 19.96 60.75
N SER A 7 24.41 20.34 59.48
CA SER A 7 23.28 20.73 58.63
C SER A 7 22.85 19.55 57.77
N PHE A 8 21.63 19.06 58.01
CA PHE A 8 20.87 18.21 57.09
C PHE A 8 20.22 19.12 56.04
N LEU A 9 20.54 18.92 54.76
CA LEU A 9 19.84 19.53 53.63
C LEU A 9 19.06 18.45 52.89
N THR A 10 17.76 18.38 53.15
CA THR A 10 16.81 17.51 52.45
C THR A 10 16.34 18.23 51.18
N LEU A 11 16.75 17.74 50.00
CA LEU A 11 16.33 18.30 48.71
C LEU A 11 15.03 17.60 48.25
N PHE A 12 13.90 18.28 48.41
CA PHE A 12 12.63 17.90 47.75
C PHE A 12 12.69 18.34 46.28
N LEU A 13 12.83 17.38 45.36
CA LEU A 13 12.65 17.62 43.92
C LEU A 13 11.19 17.35 43.57
N CYS A 14 10.35 18.39 43.61
CA CYS A 14 9.01 18.34 43.01
C CYS A 14 9.15 18.46 41.49
N PHE A 15 8.91 17.37 40.76
CA PHE A 15 8.65 17.41 39.33
C PHE A 15 7.29 18.09 39.09
N SER A 16 7.31 19.39 38.80
CA SER A 16 6.17 20.10 38.23
C SER A 16 6.11 19.78 36.73
N ILE A 17 5.40 18.71 36.35
CA ILE A 17 4.93 18.56 34.97
C ILE A 17 3.76 19.54 34.83
N ALA A 18 4.08 20.80 34.53
CA ALA A 18 3.09 21.73 34.00
C ALA A 18 2.73 21.23 32.59
N GLY A 19 1.64 20.47 32.49
CA GLY A 19 0.99 20.24 31.21
C GLY A 19 0.58 21.58 30.65
N PHE A 20 1.34 22.09 29.67
CA PHE A 20 0.87 23.17 28.83
C PHE A 20 -0.33 22.64 28.05
N CYS A 21 -1.53 22.87 28.58
CA CYS A 21 -2.76 22.73 27.82
C CYS A 21 -2.67 23.76 26.69
N GLN A 22 -2.30 23.34 25.48
CA GLN A 22 -2.35 24.21 24.32
C GLN A 22 -3.80 24.59 24.11
N VAL A 23 -4.13 25.87 24.30
CA VAL A 23 -5.46 26.38 23.95
C VAL A 23 -5.66 26.13 22.45
N PRO A 24 -6.75 25.46 22.03
CA PRO A 24 -6.99 25.18 20.62
C PRO A 24 -7.05 26.50 19.86
N LYS A 25 -6.12 26.69 18.91
CA LYS A 25 -6.01 27.92 18.13
C LYS A 25 -7.10 28.03 17.06
N HIS A 26 -7.58 26.89 16.58
CA HIS A 26 -8.54 26.79 15.50
C HIS A 26 -9.71 25.88 15.87
N THR A 27 -10.88 26.10 15.24
CA THR A 27 -12.05 25.22 15.34
C THR A 27 -12.52 24.78 13.96
N PHE A 28 -13.03 23.55 13.87
CA PHE A 28 -13.61 23.01 12.64
C PHE A 28 -14.98 22.40 12.92
N ALA A 29 -15.99 22.76 12.13
CA ALA A 29 -17.38 22.36 12.33
C ALA A 29 -18.13 22.11 11.01
N LEU A 30 -19.23 21.37 11.10
CA LEU A 30 -20.20 21.24 10.02
C LEU A 30 -21.15 22.45 10.06
N GLY A 31 -21.29 23.16 8.95
CA GLY A 31 -22.35 24.17 8.74
C GLY A 31 -23.41 23.64 7.76
N ASP A 32 -24.54 24.34 7.65
CA ASP A 32 -25.68 23.87 6.84
C ASP A 32 -25.38 23.73 5.32
N GLU A 33 -24.37 24.44 4.80
CA GLU A 33 -23.99 24.41 3.38
C GLU A 33 -22.49 24.20 3.12
N ALA A 34 -21.63 24.60 4.07
CA ALA A 34 -20.18 24.57 3.95
C ALA A 34 -19.54 24.15 5.29
N PHE A 35 -18.33 23.60 5.23
CA PHE A 35 -17.54 23.42 6.44
C PHE A 35 -17.19 24.78 7.04
N LEU A 36 -17.00 24.84 8.35
CA LEU A 36 -16.63 26.06 9.04
C LEU A 36 -15.25 25.91 9.67
N LEU A 37 -14.31 26.74 9.27
CA LEU A 37 -13.00 26.89 9.91
C LEU A 37 -13.00 28.23 10.65
N ASP A 38 -12.83 28.20 11.97
CA ASP A 38 -12.92 29.38 12.85
C ASP A 38 -14.23 30.17 12.66
N GLY A 39 -15.33 29.44 12.46
CA GLY A 39 -16.67 30.00 12.22
C GLY A 39 -16.88 30.60 10.82
N LYS A 40 -15.93 30.48 9.89
CA LYS A 40 -16.03 30.99 8.52
C LYS A 40 -16.17 29.85 7.51
N PRO A 41 -16.94 30.04 6.41
CA PRO A 41 -17.03 29.05 5.34
C PRO A 41 -15.66 28.63 4.82
N PHE A 42 -15.46 27.32 4.73
CA PHE A 42 -14.22 26.69 4.30
C PHE A 42 -14.54 25.59 3.28
N GLN A 43 -13.91 25.68 2.11
CA GLN A 43 -13.97 24.64 1.09
C GLN A 43 -12.67 23.84 1.14
N MET A 44 -12.78 22.55 1.45
CA MET A 44 -11.63 21.66 1.39
C MET A 44 -11.34 21.32 -0.08
N ILE A 45 -10.13 21.65 -0.51
CA ILE A 45 -9.57 21.22 -1.79
C ILE A 45 -8.42 20.29 -1.42
N SER A 46 -8.78 19.03 -1.20
CA SER A 46 -7.87 18.00 -0.71
C SER A 46 -7.30 17.15 -1.85
N GLY A 47 -6.10 16.63 -1.63
CA GLY A 47 -5.49 15.61 -2.48
C GLY A 47 -5.03 14.42 -1.65
N GLU A 48 -5.39 13.22 -2.08
CA GLU A 48 -4.98 11.98 -1.42
C GLU A 48 -3.51 11.69 -1.72
N MET A 49 -2.74 11.41 -0.67
CA MET A 49 -1.34 11.01 -0.74
C MET A 49 -1.02 10.04 0.40
N HIS A 50 -0.53 8.85 0.06
CA HIS A 50 -0.26 7.80 1.04
C HIS A 50 1.21 7.79 1.46
N TYR A 51 1.46 8.05 2.74
CA TYR A 51 2.82 8.11 3.30
C TYR A 51 3.68 6.85 3.03
N PRO A 52 3.16 5.60 2.99
CA PRO A 52 4.01 4.44 2.70
C PRO A 52 4.47 4.35 1.24
N ARG A 53 3.74 4.99 0.32
CA ARG A 53 4.04 4.96 -1.12
C ARG A 53 5.06 6.01 -1.55
N VAL A 54 5.48 6.86 -0.62
CA VAL A 54 6.45 7.93 -0.83
C VAL A 54 7.58 7.77 0.19
N PRO A 55 8.88 7.84 -0.19
CA PRO A 55 9.97 7.88 0.77
C PRO A 55 9.80 9.04 1.76
N ARG A 56 10.07 8.80 3.05
CA ARG A 56 9.91 9.78 4.13
C ARG A 56 10.60 11.10 3.84
N GLU A 57 11.79 11.04 3.30
CA GLU A 57 12.62 12.18 2.94
C GLU A 57 11.95 13.07 1.87
N ALA A 58 11.04 12.50 1.07
CA ALA A 58 10.33 13.18 0.00
C ALA A 58 8.95 13.73 0.40
N TRP A 59 8.38 13.36 1.56
CA TRP A 59 7.03 13.78 1.98
C TRP A 59 6.84 15.31 1.92
N ARG A 60 7.79 16.07 2.48
CA ARG A 60 7.74 17.54 2.45
C ARG A 60 7.75 18.09 1.02
N ALA A 61 8.55 17.50 0.13
CA ALA A 61 8.59 17.93 -1.27
C ALA A 61 7.24 17.72 -1.96
N ARG A 62 6.55 16.60 -1.70
CA ARG A 62 5.20 16.34 -2.24
C ARG A 62 4.16 17.30 -1.68
N MET A 63 4.25 17.67 -0.41
CA MET A 63 3.36 18.65 0.20
C MET A 63 3.54 20.05 -0.39
N LYS A 64 4.77 20.43 -0.74
CA LYS A 64 5.02 21.68 -1.50
C LYS A 64 4.37 21.65 -2.88
N MET A 65 4.41 20.50 -3.57
CA MET A 65 3.69 20.32 -4.83
C MET A 65 2.17 20.46 -4.65
N ALA A 66 1.60 19.85 -3.59
CA ALA A 66 0.18 19.96 -3.26
C ALA A 66 -0.25 21.43 -3.12
N LYS A 67 0.51 22.18 -2.30
CA LYS A 67 0.26 23.61 -2.07
C LYS A 67 0.42 24.45 -3.34
N ALA A 68 1.43 24.14 -4.17
CA ALA A 68 1.67 24.82 -5.43
C ALA A 68 0.54 24.57 -6.46
N MET A 69 -0.13 23.42 -6.42
CA MET A 69 -1.33 23.15 -7.22
C MET A 69 -2.55 23.94 -6.72
N GLY A 70 -2.56 24.31 -5.44
CA GLY A 70 -3.66 24.99 -4.76
C GLY A 70 -4.45 24.14 -3.79
N LEU A 71 -3.93 22.95 -3.42
CA LEU A 71 -4.53 22.16 -2.34
C LEU A 71 -4.30 22.84 -0.99
N ASN A 72 -5.31 22.76 -0.13
CA ASN A 72 -5.25 23.26 1.25
C ASN A 72 -5.26 22.13 2.29
N THR A 73 -5.54 20.90 1.85
CA THR A 73 -5.70 19.72 2.70
C THR A 73 -5.04 18.49 2.06
N ILE A 74 -4.51 17.58 2.87
CA ILE A 74 -4.02 16.26 2.46
C ILE A 74 -4.94 15.18 3.02
N GLY A 75 -5.37 14.26 2.17
CA GLY A 75 -6.04 13.03 2.58
C GLY A 75 -5.03 11.89 2.70
N THR A 76 -5.14 11.07 3.76
CA THR A 76 -4.38 9.81 3.83
C THR A 76 -5.13 8.74 4.63
N TYR A 77 -5.04 7.51 4.13
CA TYR A 77 -5.28 6.29 4.90
C TYR A 77 -4.19 6.03 5.96
N VAL A 78 -4.48 5.11 6.89
CA VAL A 78 -3.49 4.48 7.80
C VAL A 78 -3.58 2.96 7.63
N PHE A 79 -2.44 2.31 7.36
CA PHE A 79 -2.41 0.93 6.89
C PHE A 79 -2.07 -0.02 8.05
N TRP A 80 -3.09 -0.69 8.62
CA TRP A 80 -2.92 -1.54 9.81
C TRP A 80 -1.80 -2.57 9.66
N ASN A 81 -1.69 -3.25 8.51
CA ASN A 81 -0.67 -4.26 8.26
C ASN A 81 0.78 -3.76 8.33
N LEU A 82 1.03 -2.48 8.07
CA LEU A 82 2.35 -1.87 8.27
C LEU A 82 2.61 -1.53 9.73
N HIS A 83 1.56 -1.14 10.45
CA HIS A 83 1.67 -0.72 11.84
C HIS A 83 1.62 -1.88 12.81
N GLU A 84 1.06 -3.02 12.45
CA GLU A 84 1.07 -4.25 13.26
C GLU A 84 1.44 -5.45 12.38
N PRO A 85 2.65 -5.46 11.79
CA PRO A 85 3.07 -6.50 10.85
C PRO A 85 3.07 -7.89 11.49
N GLN A 86 3.20 -7.94 12.82
CA GLN A 86 3.06 -9.13 13.64
C GLN A 86 2.14 -8.79 14.81
N LYS A 87 1.28 -9.73 15.21
CA LYS A 87 0.30 -9.52 16.28
C LYS A 87 0.95 -8.98 17.56
N GLY A 88 0.45 -7.86 18.06
CA GLY A 88 0.93 -7.14 19.23
C GLY A 88 2.26 -6.38 19.06
N LYS A 89 2.84 -6.35 17.85
CA LYS A 89 4.11 -5.65 17.58
C LYS A 89 3.87 -4.44 16.70
N PHE A 90 3.76 -3.29 17.33
CA PHE A 90 3.47 -2.04 16.64
C PHE A 90 4.71 -1.32 16.11
N ASP A 91 4.63 -0.74 14.91
CA ASP A 91 5.67 0.09 14.30
C ASP A 91 5.11 1.40 13.73
N PHE A 92 5.62 2.52 14.25
CA PHE A 92 5.33 3.88 13.81
C PHE A 92 6.63 4.66 13.54
N SER A 93 7.69 3.95 13.16
CA SER A 93 9.01 4.51 12.89
C SER A 93 9.32 4.58 11.39
N GLY A 94 10.37 5.30 11.02
CA GLY A 94 10.83 5.36 9.62
C GLY A 94 9.70 5.79 8.67
N ASN A 95 9.49 5.03 7.59
CA ASN A 95 8.43 5.33 6.63
C ASN A 95 7.01 5.04 7.16
N ASN A 96 6.87 4.45 8.35
CA ASN A 96 5.59 4.18 9.03
C ASN A 96 5.24 5.28 10.06
N ASP A 97 6.01 6.35 10.17
CA ASP A 97 5.74 7.45 11.10
C ASP A 97 4.68 8.41 10.56
N VAL A 98 3.43 7.96 10.59
CA VAL A 98 2.28 8.75 10.14
C VAL A 98 2.09 10.02 10.97
N ALA A 99 2.50 10.03 12.24
CA ALA A 99 2.45 11.23 13.07
C ALA A 99 3.39 12.32 12.52
N GLU A 100 4.62 11.96 12.14
CA GLU A 100 5.51 12.93 11.49
C GLU A 100 5.00 13.37 10.12
N PHE A 101 4.41 12.47 9.33
CA PHE A 101 3.77 12.87 8.07
C PHE A 101 2.72 13.98 8.30
N VAL A 102 1.84 13.80 9.28
CA VAL A 102 0.83 14.81 9.67
C VAL A 102 1.49 16.11 10.16
N ARG A 103 2.55 16.03 10.98
CA ARG A 103 3.29 17.23 11.45
C ARG A 103 3.97 17.98 10.30
N ILE A 104 4.52 17.29 9.31
CA ILE A 104 5.09 17.95 8.13
C ILE A 104 3.99 18.67 7.34
N ALA A 105 2.80 18.07 7.20
CA ALA A 105 1.66 18.77 6.58
C ALA A 105 1.32 20.05 7.33
N GLN A 106 1.29 20.01 8.67
CA GLN A 106 1.06 21.19 9.50
C GLN A 106 2.14 22.26 9.27
N GLN A 107 3.41 21.86 9.23
CA GLN A 107 4.54 22.78 9.01
C GLN A 107 4.52 23.43 7.62
N GLU A 108 4.03 22.72 6.59
CA GLU A 108 3.83 23.28 5.25
C GLU A 108 2.52 24.09 5.12
N GLY A 109 1.73 24.18 6.21
CA GLY A 109 0.49 24.94 6.27
C GLY A 109 -0.68 24.25 5.56
N LEU A 110 -0.71 22.93 5.58
CA LEU A 110 -1.77 22.09 5.05
C LEU A 110 -2.56 21.45 6.20
N TRP A 111 -3.87 21.33 6.00
CA TRP A 111 -4.74 20.54 6.86
C TRP A 111 -4.67 19.06 6.50
N VAL A 112 -5.22 18.19 7.35
CA VAL A 112 -5.29 16.74 7.12
C VAL A 112 -6.71 16.21 7.30
N ILE A 113 -7.12 15.33 6.41
CA ILE A 113 -8.25 14.41 6.59
C ILE A 113 -7.66 13.01 6.79
N LEU A 114 -7.94 12.41 7.94
CA LEU A 114 -7.38 11.12 8.32
C LEU A 114 -8.40 9.99 8.07
N ARG A 115 -7.94 8.86 7.55
CA ARG A 115 -8.80 7.70 7.28
C ARG A 115 -8.17 6.44 7.90
N PRO A 116 -8.18 6.30 9.24
CA PRO A 116 -7.36 5.30 9.91
C PRO A 116 -8.10 3.99 10.21
N SER A 117 -9.24 3.78 9.56
CA SER A 117 -10.05 2.56 9.64
C SER A 117 -9.20 1.31 9.41
N PRO A 118 -9.56 0.16 10.02
CA PRO A 118 -8.77 -1.06 9.93
C PRO A 118 -8.77 -1.66 8.51
N TYR A 119 -9.81 -1.33 7.72
CA TYR A 119 -9.90 -1.59 6.29
C TYR A 119 -9.82 -0.27 5.51
N VAL A 120 -8.97 -0.24 4.49
CA VAL A 120 -8.72 0.92 3.64
C VAL A 120 -8.91 0.65 2.15
N CYS A 121 -9.07 -0.61 1.73
CA CYS A 121 -9.05 -1.00 0.31
C CYS A 121 -7.74 -0.58 -0.39
N ALA A 122 -7.75 0.61 -1.01
CA ALA A 122 -6.62 1.40 -1.49
C ALA A 122 -5.66 0.70 -2.45
N GLU A 123 -6.10 -0.35 -3.14
CA GLU A 123 -5.24 -1.21 -3.96
C GLU A 123 -4.02 -1.73 -3.16
N TRP A 124 -4.21 -1.93 -1.86
CA TRP A 124 -3.16 -2.28 -0.91
C TRP A 124 -3.33 -3.71 -0.42
N GLU A 125 -2.24 -4.34 -0.04
CA GLU A 125 -2.19 -5.70 0.51
C GLU A 125 -3.30 -5.92 1.56
N PHE A 126 -4.20 -6.87 1.26
CA PHE A 126 -5.34 -7.26 2.09
C PHE A 126 -6.25 -6.09 2.53
N GLY A 127 -6.30 -5.02 1.75
CA GLY A 127 -7.07 -3.82 2.09
C GLY A 127 -6.59 -3.16 3.38
N GLY A 128 -5.32 -3.34 3.75
CA GLY A 128 -4.73 -2.82 4.98
C GLY A 128 -4.73 -3.81 6.15
N TYR A 129 -5.41 -4.94 6.07
CA TYR A 129 -5.43 -5.92 7.17
C TYR A 129 -4.10 -6.67 7.31
N PRO A 130 -3.59 -6.88 8.54
CA PRO A 130 -2.44 -7.73 8.72
C PRO A 130 -2.75 -9.20 8.40
N TYR A 131 -1.79 -9.90 7.80
CA TYR A 131 -1.96 -11.29 7.36
C TYR A 131 -2.40 -12.23 8.49
N TRP A 132 -1.93 -11.98 9.72
CA TRP A 132 -2.11 -12.85 10.86
C TRP A 132 -3.57 -12.91 11.32
N LEU A 133 -4.42 -11.95 10.92
CA LEU A 133 -5.87 -12.02 11.19
C LEU A 133 -6.48 -13.31 10.63
N GLN A 134 -5.96 -13.84 9.53
CA GLN A 134 -6.45 -15.08 8.92
C GLN A 134 -6.19 -16.34 9.75
N ASN A 135 -5.37 -16.23 10.80
CA ASN A 135 -5.16 -17.28 11.78
C ASN A 135 -6.14 -17.19 12.96
N GLU A 136 -6.88 -16.10 13.08
CA GLU A 136 -7.93 -15.96 14.09
C GLU A 136 -9.10 -16.88 13.72
N LYS A 137 -9.44 -17.78 14.64
CA LYS A 137 -10.47 -18.78 14.40
C LYS A 137 -11.83 -18.11 14.33
N GLY A 138 -12.53 -18.31 13.22
CA GLY A 138 -13.84 -17.70 12.98
C GLY A 138 -13.76 -16.25 12.50
N LEU A 139 -12.59 -15.79 12.02
CA LEU A 139 -12.42 -14.45 11.48
C LEU A 139 -13.56 -14.05 10.52
N GLU A 140 -14.23 -12.97 10.90
CA GLU A 140 -15.16 -12.26 10.04
C GLU A 140 -14.83 -10.77 10.12
N VAL A 141 -13.99 -10.27 9.21
CA VAL A 141 -13.66 -8.85 9.16
C VAL A 141 -14.88 -8.02 8.80
N ARG A 142 -14.84 -6.73 9.16
CA ARG A 142 -15.91 -5.76 8.88
C ARG A 142 -17.28 -6.22 9.43
N SER A 143 -17.25 -6.86 10.59
CA SER A 143 -18.41 -7.44 11.28
C SER A 143 -18.34 -7.20 12.80
N LYS A 144 -19.31 -7.77 13.53
CA LYS A 144 -19.38 -7.73 15.00
C LYS A 144 -18.72 -8.93 15.68
N GLU A 145 -17.96 -9.73 14.94
CA GLU A 145 -17.24 -10.88 15.49
C GLU A 145 -16.27 -10.40 16.60
N ALA A 146 -16.33 -11.06 17.76
CA ALA A 146 -15.73 -10.57 18.99
C ALA A 146 -14.20 -10.55 18.95
N GLN A 147 -13.58 -11.54 18.30
CA GLN A 147 -12.13 -11.59 18.16
C GLN A 147 -11.64 -10.48 17.22
N TYR A 148 -12.31 -10.28 16.08
CA TYR A 148 -12.04 -9.18 15.15
C TYR A 148 -12.16 -7.82 15.85
N LEU A 149 -13.25 -7.58 16.57
CA LEU A 149 -13.45 -6.31 17.29
C LEU A 149 -12.37 -6.07 18.36
N LYS A 150 -11.92 -7.12 19.05
CA LYS A 150 -10.83 -7.01 20.02
C LYS A 150 -9.50 -6.62 19.37
N GLU A 151 -9.14 -7.25 18.25
CA GLU A 151 -7.90 -6.91 17.54
C GLU A 151 -7.97 -5.51 16.93
N TYR A 152 -9.13 -5.14 16.38
CA TYR A 152 -9.38 -3.79 15.89
C TYR A 152 -9.28 -2.74 17.01
N GLU A 153 -9.88 -2.98 18.18
CA GLU A 153 -9.78 -2.09 19.33
C GLU A 153 -8.31 -1.86 19.75
N SER A 154 -7.49 -2.91 19.75
CA SER A 154 -6.04 -2.79 20.02
C SER A 154 -5.35 -1.88 19.01
N TYR A 155 -5.59 -2.10 17.71
CA TYR A 155 -5.03 -1.29 16.64
C TYR A 155 -5.42 0.17 16.72
N ILE A 156 -6.72 0.48 16.80
CA ILE A 156 -7.20 1.86 16.73
C ILE A 156 -6.78 2.66 17.97
N LYS A 157 -6.64 2.02 19.14
CA LYS A 157 -6.08 2.67 20.34
C LYS A 157 -4.62 3.08 20.16
N GLU A 158 -3.81 2.23 19.53
CA GLU A 158 -2.41 2.60 19.26
C GLU A 158 -2.33 3.71 18.20
N VAL A 159 -3.15 3.66 17.15
CA VAL A 159 -3.24 4.76 16.18
C VAL A 159 -3.70 6.07 16.86
N GLY A 160 -4.70 5.98 17.74
CA GLY A 160 -5.17 7.09 18.56
C GLY A 160 -4.06 7.71 19.41
N ARG A 161 -3.22 6.89 20.05
CA ARG A 161 -2.05 7.36 20.81
C ARG A 161 -1.10 8.22 19.99
N GLN A 162 -0.95 7.93 18.69
CA GLN A 162 -0.07 8.68 17.79
C GLN A 162 -0.73 9.95 17.23
N LEU A 163 -2.02 9.86 16.86
CA LEU A 163 -2.66 10.83 15.97
C LEU A 163 -3.77 11.65 16.62
N ALA A 164 -4.43 11.16 17.67
CA ALA A 164 -5.48 11.91 18.36
C ALA A 164 -5.00 13.28 18.90
N PRO A 165 -3.77 13.42 19.45
CA PRO A 165 -3.24 14.72 19.86
C PRO A 165 -3.01 15.71 18.71
N LEU A 166 -3.05 15.25 17.45
CA LEU A 166 -2.85 16.09 16.26
C LEU A 166 -4.17 16.56 15.64
N GLN A 167 -5.31 16.32 16.28
CA GLN A 167 -6.59 16.91 15.85
C GLN A 167 -6.62 18.41 16.11
N ILE A 168 -7.39 19.13 15.29
CA ILE A 168 -7.53 20.58 15.36
C ILE A 168 -8.02 21.08 16.72
N ASN A 169 -8.92 20.33 17.37
CA ASN A 169 -9.41 20.60 18.73
C ASN A 169 -8.36 20.38 19.83
N HIS A 170 -7.19 19.82 19.49
CA HIS A 170 -6.01 19.71 20.36
C HIS A 170 -4.83 20.60 19.88
N GLY A 171 -5.09 21.52 18.94
CA GLY A 171 -4.07 22.43 18.39
C GLY A 171 -3.28 21.88 17.19
N GLY A 172 -3.63 20.69 16.70
CA GLY A 172 -3.05 20.10 15.50
C GLY A 172 -3.73 20.55 14.20
N ASN A 173 -3.59 19.77 13.13
CA ASN A 173 -4.11 20.07 11.79
C ASN A 173 -5.03 18.99 11.20
N ILE A 174 -5.37 17.92 11.95
CA ILE A 174 -6.37 16.95 11.50
C ILE A 174 -7.76 17.56 11.70
N LEU A 175 -8.50 17.76 10.60
CA LEU A 175 -9.82 18.38 10.58
C LEU A 175 -10.93 17.40 10.94
N MET A 176 -10.87 16.21 10.35
CA MET A 176 -11.90 15.18 10.48
C MET A 176 -11.30 13.81 10.21
N VAL A 177 -11.98 12.79 10.74
CA VAL A 177 -11.53 11.41 10.72
C VAL A 177 -12.62 10.51 10.14
N GLN A 178 -12.28 9.70 9.14
CA GLN A 178 -13.22 8.73 8.57
C GLN A 178 -13.34 7.50 9.47
N ILE A 179 -14.56 7.00 9.65
CA ILE A 179 -14.81 5.68 10.24
C ILE A 179 -15.28 4.70 9.16
N GLU A 180 -14.77 3.47 9.23
CA GLU A 180 -14.89 2.48 8.14
C GLU A 180 -14.39 3.04 6.79
N ASN A 181 -14.59 2.32 5.70
CA ASN A 181 -14.35 2.76 4.33
C ASN A 181 -15.26 2.03 3.34
N GLU A 182 -16.18 2.75 2.69
CA GLU A 182 -17.12 2.21 1.72
C GLU A 182 -17.83 0.96 2.24
N TYR A 183 -18.41 1.06 3.45
CA TYR A 183 -19.05 -0.08 4.08
C TYR A 183 -20.25 -0.56 3.29
N GLY A 184 -20.98 0.33 2.65
CA GLY A 184 -22.16 0.01 1.84
C GLY A 184 -21.86 -0.93 0.68
N SER A 185 -20.65 -0.89 0.14
CA SER A 185 -20.20 -1.81 -0.92
C SER A 185 -19.86 -3.21 -0.39
N TYR A 186 -19.96 -3.44 0.92
CA TYR A 186 -19.70 -4.72 1.59
C TYR A 186 -20.89 -5.21 2.42
N GLY A 187 -21.53 -4.33 3.18
CA GLY A 187 -22.61 -4.65 4.10
C GLY A 187 -23.43 -3.42 4.50
N SER A 188 -24.38 -3.62 5.42
CA SER A 188 -25.29 -2.56 5.85
C SER A 188 -25.58 -2.57 7.36
N ASP A 189 -24.72 -3.24 8.15
CA ASP A 189 -24.85 -3.34 9.61
C ASP A 189 -24.53 -2.01 10.31
N LYS A 190 -25.58 -1.28 10.70
CA LYS A 190 -25.46 -0.01 11.44
C LYS A 190 -24.96 -0.18 12.86
N GLU A 191 -25.15 -1.34 13.47
CA GLU A 191 -24.62 -1.62 14.81
C GLU A 191 -23.10 -1.75 14.74
N TYR A 192 -22.56 -2.42 13.73
CA TYR A 192 -21.12 -2.44 13.47
C TYR A 192 -20.56 -1.03 13.27
N LEU A 193 -21.20 -0.19 12.44
CA LEU A 193 -20.79 1.20 12.26
C LEU A 193 -20.85 2.01 13.57
N GLY A 194 -21.87 1.78 14.41
CA GLY A 194 -21.95 2.36 15.75
C GLY A 194 -20.79 1.94 16.66
N ILE A 195 -20.38 0.67 16.60
CA ILE A 195 -19.20 0.17 17.31
C ILE A 195 -17.92 0.87 16.79
N ASN A 196 -17.77 1.05 15.48
CA ASN A 196 -16.65 1.81 14.92
C ASN A 196 -16.60 3.23 15.52
N GLN A 197 -17.72 3.96 15.47
CA GLN A 197 -17.79 5.31 16.05
C GLN A 197 -17.36 5.32 17.52
N LYS A 198 -17.83 4.35 18.31
CA LYS A 198 -17.45 4.21 19.72
C LYS A 198 -15.95 3.98 19.88
N LEU A 199 -15.37 3.01 19.16
CA LEU A 199 -13.95 2.68 19.25
C LEU A 199 -13.05 3.87 18.88
N PHE A 200 -13.42 4.64 17.87
CA PHE A 200 -12.70 5.86 17.49
C PHE A 200 -12.72 6.92 18.61
N LYS A 201 -13.90 7.17 19.22
CA LYS A 201 -14.02 8.08 20.36
C LYS A 201 -13.19 7.60 21.55
N GLU A 202 -13.23 6.31 21.85
CA GLU A 202 -12.44 5.70 22.94
C GLU A 202 -10.93 5.73 22.68
N ALA A 203 -10.51 5.73 21.41
CA ALA A 203 -9.12 5.94 21.00
C ALA A 203 -8.66 7.42 21.07
N GLY A 204 -9.55 8.35 21.39
CA GLY A 204 -9.25 9.77 21.55
C GLY A 204 -9.61 10.64 20.34
N PHE A 205 -10.21 10.08 19.28
CA PHE A 205 -10.74 10.86 18.16
C PHE A 205 -12.09 11.49 18.53
N ASP A 206 -12.02 12.59 19.27
CA ASP A 206 -13.12 13.38 19.81
C ASP A 206 -13.53 14.57 18.91
N GLY A 207 -12.89 14.73 17.75
CA GLY A 207 -13.28 15.67 16.70
C GLY A 207 -14.42 15.19 15.80
N LEU A 208 -14.49 15.73 14.58
CA LEU A 208 -15.51 15.34 13.60
C LEU A 208 -15.22 13.96 13.00
N LEU A 209 -16.21 13.07 13.08
CA LEU A 209 -16.20 11.76 12.42
C LEU A 209 -17.14 11.78 11.20
N TYR A 210 -16.79 11.04 10.16
CA TYR A 210 -17.62 10.92 8.94
C TYR A 210 -17.51 9.54 8.31
N THR A 211 -18.42 9.21 7.39
CA THR A 211 -18.41 7.99 6.55
C THR A 211 -18.34 8.36 5.08
N CYS A 212 -17.87 7.47 4.21
CA CYS A 212 -17.95 7.65 2.76
C CYS A 212 -18.34 6.38 2.03
N ASP A 213 -19.09 6.53 0.94
CA ASP A 213 -19.53 5.42 0.10
C ASP A 213 -19.80 5.88 -1.34
N PRO A 214 -19.76 4.97 -2.32
CA PRO A 214 -20.32 5.22 -3.64
C PRO A 214 -21.81 5.56 -3.55
N ALA A 215 -22.30 6.40 -4.46
CA ALA A 215 -23.69 6.88 -4.41
C ALA A 215 -24.76 5.76 -4.32
N PRO A 216 -24.66 4.62 -5.03
CA PRO A 216 -25.64 3.53 -4.89
C PRO A 216 -25.65 2.88 -3.49
N ASP A 217 -24.52 2.93 -2.79
CA ASP A 217 -24.25 2.18 -1.56
C ASP A 217 -24.31 3.07 -0.31
N LEU A 218 -24.42 4.39 -0.47
CA LEU A 218 -24.37 5.38 0.61
C LEU A 218 -25.43 5.15 1.70
N VAL A 219 -26.64 4.75 1.32
CA VAL A 219 -27.69 4.46 2.31
C VAL A 219 -27.29 3.26 3.18
N ALA A 220 -26.64 2.25 2.61
CA ALA A 220 -26.17 1.06 3.32
C ALA A 220 -24.94 1.35 4.21
N GLY A 221 -24.02 2.20 3.76
CA GLY A 221 -22.74 2.44 4.44
C GLY A 221 -22.68 3.63 5.41
N HIS A 222 -23.58 4.61 5.33
CA HIS A 222 -23.52 5.76 6.24
C HIS A 222 -24.05 5.44 7.65
N LEU A 223 -23.54 6.14 8.68
CA LEU A 223 -24.12 6.09 10.03
C LEU A 223 -24.96 7.35 10.27
N PRO A 224 -26.27 7.25 10.57
CA PRO A 224 -27.09 8.42 10.87
C PRO A 224 -26.48 9.29 11.99
N GLY A 225 -26.51 10.60 11.79
CA GLY A 225 -25.88 11.59 12.68
C GLY A 225 -24.41 11.90 12.37
N LEU A 226 -23.77 11.16 11.45
CA LEU A 226 -22.49 11.54 10.86
C LEU A 226 -22.70 12.13 9.47
N LEU A 227 -21.70 12.88 8.97
CA LEU A 227 -21.70 13.38 7.61
C LEU A 227 -21.51 12.21 6.61
N PRO A 228 -22.45 11.97 5.67
CA PRO A 228 -22.27 10.98 4.61
C PRO A 228 -21.57 11.60 3.40
N ALA A 229 -20.27 11.38 3.27
CA ALA A 229 -19.52 11.77 2.07
C ALA A 229 -19.76 10.79 0.92
N VAL A 230 -19.57 11.23 -0.32
CA VAL A 230 -19.79 10.41 -1.52
C VAL A 230 -18.49 10.15 -2.28
N ASN A 231 -18.37 8.96 -2.86
CA ASN A 231 -17.24 8.57 -3.72
C ASN A 231 -17.67 8.42 -5.18
N GLY A 232 -16.78 8.77 -6.10
CA GLY A 232 -16.97 8.55 -7.55
C GLY A 232 -18.09 9.36 -8.21
N LEU A 233 -18.68 10.34 -7.51
CA LEU A 233 -19.77 11.19 -8.03
C LEU A 233 -19.33 12.65 -8.10
N ASP A 234 -19.39 13.25 -9.30
CA ASP A 234 -18.88 14.60 -9.58
C ASP A 234 -19.92 15.53 -10.21
N ASN A 235 -21.20 15.14 -10.23
CA ASN A 235 -22.30 16.02 -10.63
C ASN A 235 -22.83 16.78 -9.40
N PRO A 236 -22.68 18.12 -9.33
CA PRO A 236 -23.01 18.87 -8.12
C PRO A 236 -24.46 18.71 -7.63
N ALA A 237 -25.44 18.68 -8.55
CA ALA A 237 -26.84 18.53 -8.17
C ALA A 237 -27.12 17.15 -7.56
N LYS A 238 -26.50 16.10 -8.09
CA LYS A 238 -26.63 14.73 -7.55
C LYS A 238 -25.93 14.59 -6.20
N VAL A 239 -24.73 15.17 -6.04
CA VAL A 239 -24.00 15.19 -4.77
C VAL A 239 -24.82 15.90 -3.68
N LYS A 240 -25.32 17.11 -3.95
CA LYS A 240 -26.15 17.84 -2.99
C LYS A 240 -27.42 17.08 -2.64
N LYS A 241 -28.10 16.50 -3.64
CA LYS A 241 -29.32 15.72 -3.44
C LYS A 241 -29.09 14.53 -2.50
N ILE A 242 -28.11 13.66 -2.79
CA ILE A 242 -27.92 12.44 -2.00
C ILE A 242 -27.47 12.74 -0.57
N ILE A 243 -26.65 13.77 -0.37
CA ILE A 243 -26.23 14.21 0.97
C ILE A 243 -27.42 14.78 1.73
N ASN A 244 -28.22 15.66 1.12
CA ASN A 244 -29.43 16.21 1.76
C ASN A 244 -30.41 15.09 2.18
N GLU A 245 -30.59 14.07 1.35
CA GLU A 245 -31.46 12.91 1.64
C GLU A 245 -30.98 12.08 2.84
N ASN A 246 -29.70 12.16 3.22
CA ASN A 246 -29.09 11.35 4.28
C ASN A 246 -28.43 12.20 5.40
N HIS A 247 -28.65 13.52 5.40
CA HIS A 247 -28.04 14.46 6.35
C HIS A 247 -29.00 15.62 6.66
N ASP A 248 -30.23 15.30 7.05
CA ASP A 248 -31.26 16.24 7.53
C ASP A 248 -31.53 17.43 6.60
N GLY A 249 -31.42 17.21 5.29
CA GLY A 249 -31.64 18.24 4.26
C GLY A 249 -30.51 19.26 4.12
N LYS A 250 -29.35 19.02 4.75
CA LYS A 250 -28.24 19.97 4.84
C LYS A 250 -26.92 19.38 4.35
N GLY A 251 -26.00 20.28 4.03
CA GLY A 251 -24.57 19.97 3.88
C GLY A 251 -23.84 19.94 5.23
N PRO A 252 -22.50 20.13 5.24
CA PRO A 252 -21.67 20.49 4.10
C PRO A 252 -21.56 19.38 3.06
N TYR A 253 -21.20 19.72 1.83
CA TYR A 253 -21.10 18.75 0.73
C TYR A 253 -19.65 18.33 0.52
N TYR A 254 -19.40 17.02 0.55
CA TYR A 254 -18.06 16.46 0.45
C TYR A 254 -18.00 15.23 -0.47
N ILE A 255 -17.10 15.28 -1.44
CA ILE A 255 -16.70 14.13 -2.26
C ILE A 255 -15.39 13.60 -1.66
N ALA A 256 -15.47 12.48 -0.93
CA ALA A 256 -14.32 11.95 -0.18
C ALA A 256 -13.31 11.21 -1.06
N GLU A 257 -13.76 10.67 -2.20
CA GLU A 257 -12.89 10.18 -3.26
C GLU A 257 -13.42 10.63 -4.63
N TRP A 258 -12.69 11.55 -5.25
CA TRP A 258 -12.90 11.96 -6.63
C TRP A 258 -11.80 11.35 -7.51
N TYR A 259 -12.15 10.47 -8.45
CA TYR A 259 -11.20 9.71 -9.27
C TYR A 259 -10.91 10.38 -10.62
N PRO A 260 -9.76 11.07 -10.83
CA PRO A 260 -9.42 11.67 -12.11
C PRO A 260 -8.73 10.70 -13.09
N ALA A 261 -8.46 9.47 -12.65
CA ALA A 261 -7.77 8.41 -13.39
C ALA A 261 -7.89 7.08 -12.62
N TRP A 262 -6.99 6.10 -12.85
CA TRP A 262 -7.11 4.74 -12.32
C TRP A 262 -5.74 4.05 -12.16
N PHE A 263 -5.72 2.91 -11.46
CA PHE A 263 -4.53 2.07 -11.23
C PHE A 263 -4.41 0.92 -12.24
N ASP A 264 -3.25 0.28 -12.29
CA ASP A 264 -2.98 -0.86 -13.18
C ASP A 264 -2.86 -2.21 -12.44
N TRP A 265 -3.01 -3.28 -13.22
CA TRP A 265 -2.68 -4.63 -12.81
C TRP A 265 -1.86 -5.33 -13.90
N TRP A 266 -1.12 -6.37 -13.50
CA TRP A 266 -0.19 -7.02 -14.41
C TRP A 266 -0.91 -7.68 -15.59
N GLY A 267 -0.38 -7.48 -16.80
CA GLY A 267 -0.82 -8.05 -18.08
C GLY A 267 -1.92 -7.28 -18.80
N THR A 268 -2.28 -6.08 -18.36
CA THR A 268 -3.27 -5.21 -19.03
C THR A 268 -2.67 -3.87 -19.43
N ALA A 269 -3.36 -3.10 -20.27
CA ALA A 269 -2.88 -1.80 -20.71
C ALA A 269 -2.89 -0.77 -19.56
N HIS A 270 -1.95 0.18 -19.61
CA HIS A 270 -1.87 1.29 -18.68
C HIS A 270 -3.12 2.18 -18.75
N HIS A 271 -3.71 2.48 -17.59
CA HIS A 271 -4.86 3.37 -17.50
C HIS A 271 -4.41 4.83 -17.52
N THR A 272 -4.85 5.56 -18.55
CA THR A 272 -4.67 7.00 -18.64
C THR A 272 -5.97 7.69 -18.99
N ILE A 273 -6.20 8.87 -18.42
CA ILE A 273 -7.32 9.74 -18.73
C ILE A 273 -6.81 11.15 -19.07
N PRO A 274 -7.16 11.69 -20.26
CA PRO A 274 -6.85 13.08 -20.60
C PRO A 274 -7.37 14.08 -19.56
N ALA A 275 -6.54 15.06 -19.22
CA ALA A 275 -6.83 16.05 -18.18
C ALA A 275 -8.10 16.87 -18.49
N GLU A 276 -8.37 17.14 -19.77
CA GLU A 276 -9.51 17.94 -20.24
C GLU A 276 -10.84 17.29 -19.87
N ARG A 277 -10.89 15.95 -19.76
CA ARG A 277 -12.09 15.19 -19.39
C ARG A 277 -12.56 15.50 -17.97
N TYR A 278 -11.63 15.83 -17.08
CA TYR A 278 -11.89 16.05 -15.66
C TYR A 278 -11.72 17.50 -15.21
N ALA A 279 -10.98 18.34 -15.94
CA ALA A 279 -10.78 19.75 -15.60
C ALA A 279 -12.12 20.51 -15.47
N GLY A 280 -13.04 20.33 -16.43
CA GLY A 280 -14.37 20.95 -16.36
C GLY A 280 -15.26 20.39 -15.24
N ARG A 281 -15.05 19.12 -14.86
CA ARG A 281 -15.80 18.50 -13.75
C ARG A 281 -15.33 19.07 -12.42
N LEU A 282 -14.01 19.16 -12.23
CA LEU A 282 -13.39 19.83 -11.11
C LEU A 282 -13.89 21.28 -10.97
N ASP A 283 -13.94 22.02 -12.09
CA ASP A 283 -14.43 23.41 -12.10
C ASP A 283 -15.88 23.49 -11.62
N SER A 284 -16.76 22.61 -12.11
CA SER A 284 -18.18 22.62 -11.73
C SER A 284 -18.42 22.23 -10.27
N VAL A 285 -17.63 21.30 -9.73
CA VAL A 285 -17.69 20.90 -8.32
C VAL A 285 -17.21 22.03 -7.41
N LEU A 286 -16.07 22.66 -7.73
CA LEU A 286 -15.54 23.76 -6.94
C LEU A 286 -16.46 24.98 -6.99
N ALA A 287 -16.98 25.34 -8.17
CA ALA A 287 -17.94 26.44 -8.34
C ALA A 287 -19.23 26.25 -7.53
N ALA A 288 -19.63 24.99 -7.28
CA ALA A 288 -20.81 24.66 -6.50
C ALA A 288 -20.59 24.72 -4.97
N GLY A 289 -19.39 25.08 -4.52
CA GLY A 289 -19.00 25.13 -3.11
C GLY A 289 -18.76 23.75 -2.48
N ILE A 290 -18.67 22.70 -3.30
CA ILE A 290 -18.51 21.32 -2.81
C ILE A 290 -17.04 21.09 -2.49
N SER A 291 -16.77 20.55 -1.31
CA SER A 291 -15.43 20.13 -0.90
C SER A 291 -15.06 18.80 -1.55
N ILE A 292 -13.78 18.61 -1.86
CA ILE A 292 -13.30 17.41 -2.56
C ILE A 292 -12.02 16.87 -1.96
N ASN A 293 -11.80 15.58 -2.18
CA ASN A 293 -10.51 14.94 -2.05
C ASN A 293 -10.19 14.15 -3.32
N MET A 294 -9.14 14.57 -4.03
CA MET A 294 -8.74 13.94 -5.28
C MET A 294 -7.96 12.65 -5.01
N TYR A 295 -8.53 11.53 -5.44
CA TYR A 295 -7.97 10.20 -5.28
C TYR A 295 -7.48 9.69 -6.65
N MET A 296 -6.19 9.71 -6.99
CA MET A 296 -5.05 10.21 -6.22
C MET A 296 -4.59 11.60 -6.68
N PHE A 297 -4.10 12.42 -5.75
CA PHE A 297 -3.29 13.58 -6.10
C PHE A 297 -1.85 13.16 -6.44
N HIS A 298 -1.29 12.28 -5.61
CA HIS A 298 -0.02 11.62 -5.84
C HIS A 298 -0.11 10.19 -5.31
N GLY A 299 -0.08 9.22 -6.23
CA GLY A 299 -0.16 7.82 -5.84
C GLY A 299 1.20 7.24 -5.42
N GLY A 300 2.29 7.56 -6.12
CA GLY A 300 3.64 7.10 -5.79
C GLY A 300 3.90 5.65 -6.19
N THR A 301 4.60 4.89 -5.33
CA THR A 301 4.96 3.49 -5.62
C THR A 301 4.49 2.58 -4.49
N THR A 302 3.80 1.48 -4.82
CA THR A 302 3.54 0.40 -3.87
C THR A 302 4.78 -0.50 -3.76
N ARG A 303 5.57 -0.26 -2.71
CA ARG A 303 6.88 -0.89 -2.49
C ARG A 303 6.77 -2.32 -1.95
N ALA A 304 7.89 -3.04 -2.03
CA ALA A 304 8.03 -4.38 -1.49
C ALA A 304 6.93 -5.34 -1.97
N PHE A 305 6.16 -5.88 -1.03
CA PHE A 305 5.10 -6.86 -1.29
C PHE A 305 3.70 -6.29 -0.98
N MET A 306 3.57 -4.96 -0.93
CA MET A 306 2.38 -4.30 -0.40
C MET A 306 1.26 -4.06 -1.42
N ASN A 307 1.44 -4.51 -2.67
CA ASN A 307 0.37 -4.44 -3.67
C ASN A 307 -0.77 -5.37 -3.24
N GLY A 308 -2.01 -4.95 -3.45
CA GLY A 308 -3.12 -5.88 -3.32
C GLY A 308 -3.50 -6.48 -4.66
N ALA A 309 -4.74 -6.96 -4.73
CA ALA A 309 -5.32 -7.54 -5.92
C ALA A 309 -6.84 -7.40 -5.93
N ASN A 310 -7.42 -7.42 -7.13
CA ASN A 310 -8.84 -7.63 -7.32
C ASN A 310 -9.13 -9.09 -7.66
N PHE A 311 -10.32 -9.57 -7.30
CA PHE A 311 -10.85 -10.84 -7.77
C PHE A 311 -12.37 -10.80 -7.79
N LYS A 312 -12.97 -11.22 -8.91
CA LYS A 312 -14.42 -11.18 -9.16
C LYS A 312 -14.85 -12.48 -9.86
N ASP A 313 -16.14 -12.78 -9.92
CA ASP A 313 -16.59 -13.94 -10.74
C ASP A 313 -16.37 -13.72 -12.24
N THR A 314 -16.39 -12.45 -12.66
CA THR A 314 -16.38 -12.03 -14.07
C THR A 314 -14.99 -11.79 -14.63
N SER A 315 -13.97 -11.75 -13.78
CA SER A 315 -12.57 -11.59 -14.20
C SER A 315 -11.65 -12.41 -13.30
N PRO A 316 -10.56 -12.97 -13.85
CA PRO A 316 -9.62 -13.74 -13.04
C PRO A 316 -8.93 -12.85 -12.00
N TYR A 317 -8.06 -13.45 -11.19
CA TYR A 317 -7.26 -12.72 -10.21
C TYR A 317 -6.41 -11.62 -10.88
N GLU A 318 -6.47 -10.40 -10.37
CA GLU A 318 -5.87 -9.17 -10.94
C GLU A 318 -4.91 -8.52 -9.93
N PRO A 319 -3.64 -8.98 -9.84
CA PRO A 319 -2.66 -8.39 -8.94
C PRO A 319 -2.21 -7.02 -9.45
N GLN A 320 -2.29 -6.01 -8.60
CA GLN A 320 -1.91 -4.64 -8.92
C GLN A 320 -0.39 -4.51 -9.15
N THR A 321 0.00 -3.54 -9.99
CA THR A 321 1.41 -3.26 -10.29
C THR A 321 2.15 -2.63 -9.10
N SER A 322 3.48 -2.53 -9.19
CA SER A 322 4.26 -1.81 -8.16
C SER A 322 4.16 -0.30 -8.32
N SER A 323 4.16 0.20 -9.57
CA SER A 323 3.82 1.60 -9.82
C SER A 323 2.39 1.84 -9.36
N TYR A 324 2.20 2.93 -8.62
CA TYR A 324 0.89 3.49 -8.28
C TYR A 324 0.84 4.92 -8.80
N ASP A 325 1.42 5.17 -9.99
CA ASP A 325 1.36 6.45 -10.70
C ASP A 325 -0.07 6.99 -10.80
N TYR A 326 -1.01 6.09 -11.07
CA TYR A 326 -2.45 6.33 -11.14
C TYR A 326 -2.85 7.30 -12.27
N ASP A 327 -1.93 7.74 -13.13
CA ASP A 327 -2.11 8.90 -14.01
C ASP A 327 -2.62 10.12 -13.21
N ALA A 328 -2.05 10.28 -12.01
CA ALA A 328 -2.38 11.36 -11.09
C ALA A 328 -1.82 12.72 -11.55
N PRO A 329 -2.25 13.84 -10.94
CA PRO A 329 -1.61 15.14 -11.16
C PRO A 329 -0.09 15.11 -10.94
N LEU A 330 0.41 14.39 -9.94
CA LEU A 330 1.84 14.08 -9.83
C LEU A 330 2.13 12.68 -10.35
N ASP A 331 3.17 12.56 -11.18
CA ASP A 331 3.68 11.25 -11.61
C ASP A 331 4.21 10.43 -10.42
N GLU A 332 4.55 9.16 -10.66
CA GLU A 332 5.15 8.26 -9.65
C GLU A 332 6.37 8.87 -8.93
N ALA A 333 7.18 9.68 -9.63
CA ALA A 333 8.37 10.33 -9.07
C ALA A 333 8.07 11.66 -8.34
N GLY A 334 6.82 12.14 -8.39
CA GLY A 334 6.35 13.35 -7.73
C GLY A 334 6.52 14.63 -8.54
N ASN A 335 6.71 14.55 -9.86
CA ASN A 335 6.81 15.71 -10.74
C ASN A 335 5.43 16.12 -11.26
N ALA A 336 5.27 17.42 -11.56
CA ALA A 336 4.02 17.93 -12.13
C ALA A 336 3.80 17.40 -13.56
N THR A 337 2.63 16.82 -13.81
CA THR A 337 2.18 16.40 -15.13
C THR A 337 1.40 17.52 -15.85
N PRO A 338 1.06 17.38 -17.14
CA PRO A 338 0.09 18.28 -17.79
C PRO A 338 -1.25 18.37 -17.04
N LYS A 339 -1.69 17.27 -16.40
CA LYS A 339 -2.91 17.23 -15.58
C LYS A 339 -2.81 18.13 -14.35
N PHE A 340 -1.65 18.13 -13.67
CA PHE A 340 -1.38 19.09 -12.58
C PHE A 340 -1.51 20.54 -13.03
N ILE A 341 -0.93 20.88 -14.19
CA ILE A 341 -1.00 22.26 -14.68
C ILE A 341 -2.45 22.66 -14.95
N GLN A 342 -3.25 21.81 -15.57
CA GLN A 342 -4.67 22.11 -15.84
C GLN A 342 -5.49 22.23 -14.56
N PHE A 343 -5.34 21.29 -13.61
CA PHE A 343 -6.08 21.34 -12.35
C PHE A 343 -5.67 22.56 -11.52
N ARG A 344 -4.38 22.92 -11.50
CA ARG A 344 -3.91 24.18 -10.90
C ARG A 344 -4.59 25.40 -11.50
N GLN A 345 -4.79 25.44 -12.83
CA GLN A 345 -5.50 26.57 -13.46
C GLN A 345 -6.97 26.63 -13.05
N VAL A 346 -7.63 25.48 -12.90
CA VAL A 346 -9.02 25.42 -12.42
C VAL A 346 -9.10 25.89 -10.97
N ILE A 347 -8.29 25.34 -10.07
CA ILE A 347 -8.28 25.71 -8.65
C ILE A 347 -7.99 27.21 -8.47
N ARG A 348 -7.09 27.78 -9.28
CA ARG A 348 -6.77 29.21 -9.26
C ARG A 348 -7.99 30.12 -9.47
N LYS A 349 -9.02 29.68 -10.20
CA LYS A 349 -10.28 30.44 -10.40
C LYS A 349 -11.12 30.55 -9.13
N HIS A 350 -10.96 29.60 -8.21
CA HIS A 350 -11.78 29.44 -7.00
C HIS A 350 -11.05 29.92 -5.72
N LEU A 351 -9.87 30.50 -5.86
CA LEU A 351 -9.12 31.02 -4.71
C LEU A 351 -9.79 32.28 -4.14
N PRO A 352 -9.66 32.50 -2.82
CA PRO A 352 -10.01 33.78 -2.22
C PRO A 352 -9.32 34.96 -2.92
N ALA A 353 -10.02 36.08 -3.01
CA ALA A 353 -9.51 37.29 -3.64
C ALA A 353 -8.16 37.73 -3.04
N GLY A 354 -7.19 38.01 -3.90
CA GLY A 354 -5.83 38.42 -3.50
C GLY A 354 -4.89 37.27 -3.13
N MET A 355 -5.37 36.03 -3.04
CA MET A 355 -4.52 34.86 -2.81
C MET A 355 -3.80 34.45 -4.08
N GLN A 356 -2.50 34.22 -3.99
CA GLN A 356 -1.68 33.70 -5.07
C GLN A 356 -1.16 32.31 -4.71
N LEU A 357 -1.18 31.40 -5.68
CA LEU A 357 -0.55 30.10 -5.53
C LEU A 357 0.97 30.26 -5.55
N PRO A 358 1.70 29.48 -4.73
CA PRO A 358 3.14 29.36 -4.88
C PRO A 358 3.54 28.93 -6.30
N ASP A 359 4.79 29.21 -6.64
CA ASP A 359 5.41 28.66 -7.84
C ASP A 359 5.46 27.14 -7.77
N VAL A 360 5.37 26.49 -8.93
CA VAL A 360 5.51 25.04 -9.04
C VAL A 360 6.97 24.68 -8.79
N PRO A 361 7.28 23.85 -7.78
CA PRO A 361 8.65 23.37 -7.59
C PRO A 361 9.21 22.70 -8.86
N ALA A 362 10.51 22.89 -9.10
CA ALA A 362 11.18 22.28 -10.24
C ALA A 362 11.18 20.75 -10.13
N ALA A 363 11.14 20.08 -11.29
CA ALA A 363 11.25 18.62 -11.36
C ALA A 363 12.58 18.14 -10.74
N LYS A 364 12.54 16.95 -10.14
CA LYS A 364 13.74 16.34 -9.54
C LYS A 364 14.78 16.04 -10.63
N PRO A 365 16.09 16.15 -10.32
CA PRO A 365 17.12 15.70 -11.24
C PRO A 365 16.97 14.20 -11.53
N VAL A 366 17.09 13.84 -12.80
CA VAL A 366 17.05 12.44 -13.26
C VAL A 366 18.42 12.05 -13.82
N ILE A 367 18.82 10.80 -13.60
CA ILE A 367 20.05 10.20 -14.13
C ILE A 367 19.76 8.91 -14.88
N THR A 368 20.65 8.56 -15.80
CA THR A 368 20.73 7.23 -16.40
C THR A 368 21.85 6.43 -15.75
N ILE A 369 21.66 5.12 -15.58
CA ILE A 369 22.71 4.19 -15.16
C ILE A 369 23.08 3.34 -16.38
N PRO A 370 24.34 3.37 -16.86
CA PRO A 370 24.76 2.52 -17.96
C PRO A 370 24.60 1.04 -17.58
N ALA A 371 24.50 0.18 -18.59
CA ALA A 371 24.34 -1.25 -18.34
C ALA A 371 25.47 -1.79 -17.43
N VAL A 372 25.08 -2.32 -16.27
CA VAL A 372 25.97 -2.95 -15.29
C VAL A 372 25.70 -4.44 -15.21
N LYS A 373 26.78 -5.20 -15.08
CA LYS A 373 26.71 -6.65 -14.93
C LYS A 373 26.62 -7.02 -13.46
N LEU A 374 25.63 -7.82 -13.09
CA LEU A 374 25.50 -8.44 -11.77
C LEU A 374 26.40 -9.68 -11.72
N THR A 375 27.62 -9.50 -11.21
CA THR A 375 28.70 -10.49 -11.31
C THR A 375 28.61 -11.62 -10.29
N GLN A 376 27.74 -11.50 -9.28
CA GLN A 376 27.56 -12.53 -8.27
C GLN A 376 26.16 -13.11 -8.34
N SER A 377 26.02 -14.39 -8.00
CA SER A 377 24.73 -15.07 -7.99
C SER A 377 24.69 -16.21 -6.99
N VAL A 378 23.49 -16.64 -6.65
CA VAL A 378 23.21 -17.87 -5.93
C VAL A 378 21.87 -18.44 -6.39
N SER A 379 21.81 -19.73 -6.69
CA SER A 379 20.53 -20.43 -6.88
C SER A 379 19.69 -20.31 -5.60
N LEU A 380 18.40 -19.99 -5.74
CA LEU A 380 17.49 -19.90 -4.60
C LEU A 380 17.42 -21.21 -3.79
N LEU A 381 17.60 -22.36 -4.45
CA LEU A 381 17.58 -23.67 -3.78
C LEU A 381 18.78 -23.88 -2.84
N ASN A 382 19.82 -23.06 -2.94
CA ASN A 382 20.99 -23.08 -2.08
C ASN A 382 20.89 -22.07 -0.92
N THR A 383 19.78 -21.33 -0.81
CA THR A 383 19.55 -20.32 0.24
C THR A 383 18.39 -20.68 1.17
N LEU A 384 18.00 -21.96 1.18
CA LEU A 384 16.80 -22.40 1.91
C LEU A 384 17.03 -22.32 3.43
N PRO A 385 16.11 -21.69 4.18
CA PRO A 385 16.18 -21.58 5.63
C PRO A 385 15.75 -22.89 6.31
N ALA A 386 15.44 -22.81 7.61
CA ALA A 386 14.93 -23.94 8.36
C ALA A 386 13.67 -24.53 7.71
N VAL A 387 13.60 -25.85 7.68
CA VAL A 387 12.48 -26.60 7.09
C VAL A 387 11.33 -26.74 8.09
N LYS A 388 10.10 -26.60 7.61
CA LYS A 388 8.88 -27.08 8.28
C LYS A 388 8.35 -28.31 7.55
N GLU A 389 8.13 -29.40 8.27
CA GLU A 389 7.58 -30.62 7.68
C GLU A 389 6.10 -30.79 8.05
N ASN A 390 5.28 -31.29 7.13
CA ASN A 390 3.88 -31.66 7.37
C ASN A 390 3.39 -32.70 6.33
N LEU A 391 2.29 -33.40 6.63
CA LEU A 391 1.72 -34.37 5.68
C LEU A 391 1.16 -33.67 4.43
N SER A 392 0.46 -32.56 4.60
CA SER A 392 -0.12 -31.70 3.56
C SER A 392 0.63 -30.36 3.49
N PRO A 393 0.56 -29.62 2.37
CA PRO A 393 1.13 -28.28 2.31
C PRO A 393 0.40 -27.34 3.29
N LEU A 394 1.15 -26.49 3.98
CA LEU A 394 0.62 -25.43 4.84
C LEU A 394 0.51 -24.11 4.06
N THR A 395 -0.46 -23.29 4.42
CA THR A 395 -0.56 -21.93 3.87
C THR A 395 0.57 -21.04 4.40
N PHE A 396 0.76 -19.87 3.78
CA PHE A 396 1.73 -18.87 4.28
C PHE A 396 1.40 -18.49 5.73
N GLU A 397 0.11 -18.30 6.02
CA GLU A 397 -0.38 -17.89 7.32
C GLU A 397 -0.18 -18.99 8.38
N ASP A 398 -0.41 -20.26 8.03
CA ASP A 398 -0.15 -21.41 8.94
C ASP A 398 1.36 -21.65 9.14
N LEU A 399 2.21 -21.15 8.25
CA LEU A 399 3.67 -21.07 8.41
C LEU A 399 4.12 -19.81 9.18
N HIS A 400 3.17 -18.96 9.61
CA HIS A 400 3.41 -17.66 10.22
C HIS A 400 4.22 -16.70 9.34
N GLN A 401 4.08 -16.80 8.02
CA GLN A 401 4.71 -15.92 7.04
C GLN A 401 3.70 -14.95 6.43
N ASP A 402 4.10 -13.69 6.31
CA ASP A 402 3.27 -12.60 5.79
C ASP A 402 3.27 -12.54 4.25
N TYR A 403 4.44 -12.38 3.63
CA TYR A 403 4.62 -11.98 2.24
C TYR A 403 5.73 -12.79 1.56
N GLY A 404 6.06 -12.46 0.31
CA GLY A 404 7.15 -13.10 -0.42
C GLY A 404 6.76 -14.47 -0.96
N PHE A 405 7.56 -15.49 -0.63
CA PHE A 405 7.50 -16.80 -1.29
C PHE A 405 7.57 -17.97 -0.28
N VAL A 406 7.02 -19.12 -0.66
CA VAL A 406 7.24 -20.38 0.06
C VAL A 406 7.66 -21.44 -0.96
N LEU A 407 8.75 -22.14 -0.69
CA LEU A 407 9.11 -23.34 -1.44
C LEU A 407 8.49 -24.57 -0.78
N TYR A 408 7.65 -25.29 -1.52
CA TYR A 408 7.08 -26.57 -1.14
C TYR A 408 7.84 -27.69 -1.86
N ARG A 409 8.49 -28.57 -1.09
CA ARG A 409 9.30 -29.68 -1.59
C ARG A 409 8.73 -31.02 -1.13
N THR A 410 8.67 -31.98 -2.04
CA THR A 410 8.47 -33.39 -1.68
C THR A 410 9.34 -34.30 -2.56
N VAL A 411 9.33 -35.59 -2.24
CA VAL A 411 10.00 -36.64 -3.00
C VAL A 411 8.94 -37.60 -3.53
N LEU A 412 8.90 -37.75 -4.86
CA LEU A 412 8.08 -38.73 -5.53
C LEU A 412 8.89 -40.02 -5.69
N ASN A 413 8.41 -41.11 -5.07
CA ASN A 413 8.97 -42.45 -5.25
C ASN A 413 8.27 -43.14 -6.42
N GLU A 414 9.03 -43.87 -7.26
CA GLU A 414 8.50 -44.57 -8.44
C GLU A 414 7.70 -43.65 -9.40
N SER A 415 8.26 -42.47 -9.70
CA SER A 415 7.54 -41.42 -10.40
C SER A 415 7.16 -41.79 -11.84
N LYS A 416 5.86 -41.79 -12.13
CA LYS A 416 5.31 -41.81 -13.49
C LYS A 416 4.98 -40.40 -13.93
N SER A 417 5.28 -40.08 -15.19
CA SER A 417 4.83 -38.83 -15.82
C SER A 417 3.32 -38.67 -15.70
N GLY A 418 2.84 -37.44 -15.56
CA GLY A 418 1.44 -37.23 -15.20
C GLY A 418 1.02 -35.79 -15.03
N GLN A 419 -0.29 -35.61 -14.87
CA GLN A 419 -0.88 -34.30 -14.62
C GLN A 419 -0.67 -33.91 -13.15
N LEU A 420 0.14 -32.87 -12.91
CA LEU A 420 0.18 -32.15 -11.64
C LEU A 420 -1.02 -31.20 -11.58
N LYS A 421 -1.72 -31.16 -10.45
CA LYS A 421 -2.78 -30.18 -10.15
C LYS A 421 -2.60 -29.61 -8.76
N LEU A 422 -2.57 -28.28 -8.64
CA LEU A 422 -2.50 -27.54 -7.38
C LEU A 422 -3.88 -26.98 -7.07
N LYS A 423 -4.65 -27.64 -6.20
CA LYS A 423 -6.00 -27.16 -5.87
C LYS A 423 -5.89 -25.86 -5.06
N GLU A 424 -6.58 -24.83 -5.52
CA GLU A 424 -6.56 -23.49 -4.94
C GLU A 424 -5.13 -22.93 -4.75
N LEU A 425 -4.36 -22.92 -5.85
CA LEU A 425 -3.06 -22.23 -5.93
C LEU A 425 -3.25 -20.72 -5.76
N ARG A 426 -2.49 -20.13 -4.83
CA ARG A 426 -2.51 -18.69 -4.53
C ARG A 426 -1.08 -18.14 -4.39
N ASP A 427 -0.47 -17.58 -5.43
CA ASP A 427 -1.09 -17.26 -6.73
C ASP A 427 -0.25 -17.63 -7.95
N TYR A 428 1.08 -17.61 -7.84
CA TYR A 428 1.95 -17.97 -8.97
C TYR A 428 2.94 -19.03 -8.53
N ALA A 429 3.09 -20.10 -9.32
CA ALA A 429 4.01 -21.19 -9.00
C ALA A 429 5.07 -21.37 -10.08
N VAL A 430 6.32 -21.53 -9.67
CA VAL A 430 7.41 -22.08 -10.49
C VAL A 430 7.60 -23.54 -10.11
N ILE A 431 7.39 -24.44 -11.08
CA ILE A 431 7.50 -25.88 -10.88
C ILE A 431 8.89 -26.34 -11.31
N MET A 432 9.56 -27.07 -10.43
CA MET A 432 10.91 -27.58 -10.65
C MET A 432 10.99 -29.08 -10.37
N ILE A 433 11.72 -29.79 -11.22
CA ILE A 433 12.00 -31.22 -11.10
C ILE A 433 13.50 -31.41 -10.98
N ASN A 434 13.95 -32.02 -9.88
CA ASN A 434 15.37 -32.21 -9.57
C ASN A 434 16.18 -30.90 -9.70
N GLY A 435 15.61 -29.80 -9.23
CA GLY A 435 16.23 -28.47 -9.25
C GLY A 435 16.15 -27.71 -10.58
N LYS A 436 15.56 -28.29 -11.65
CA LYS A 436 15.39 -27.63 -12.94
C LYS A 436 13.95 -27.16 -13.14
N LYS A 437 13.75 -25.89 -13.55
CA LYS A 437 12.42 -25.37 -13.90
C LYS A 437 11.83 -26.13 -15.08
N VAL A 438 10.59 -26.61 -14.92
CA VAL A 438 9.84 -27.34 -15.97
C VAL A 438 8.58 -26.62 -16.43
N GLY A 439 8.10 -25.63 -15.68
CA GLY A 439 6.94 -24.82 -16.06
C GLY A 439 6.47 -23.90 -14.95
N THR A 440 5.39 -23.18 -15.22
CA THR A 440 4.77 -22.23 -14.29
C THR A 440 3.26 -22.38 -14.28
N LEU A 441 2.62 -21.95 -13.21
CA LEU A 441 1.17 -21.83 -13.10
C LEU A 441 0.83 -20.42 -12.63
N ASP A 442 -0.09 -19.76 -13.34
CA ASP A 442 -0.52 -18.40 -13.08
C ASP A 442 -2.04 -18.33 -12.77
N ARG A 443 -2.38 -17.95 -11.54
CA ARG A 443 -3.78 -17.77 -11.11
C ARG A 443 -4.53 -16.74 -11.95
N ARG A 444 -3.86 -15.71 -12.49
CA ARG A 444 -4.50 -14.73 -13.39
C ARG A 444 -5.01 -15.37 -14.68
N LEU A 445 -4.39 -16.48 -15.09
CA LEU A 445 -4.77 -17.22 -16.29
C LEU A 445 -5.62 -18.47 -15.96
N ASN A 446 -6.11 -18.58 -14.71
CA ASN A 446 -6.82 -19.75 -14.19
C ASN A 446 -6.03 -21.06 -14.38
N GLN A 447 -4.70 -20.98 -14.35
CA GLN A 447 -3.84 -22.16 -14.49
C GLN A 447 -3.61 -22.80 -13.12
N ASP A 448 -4.08 -24.03 -12.96
CA ASP A 448 -3.90 -24.82 -11.73
C ASP A 448 -3.22 -26.17 -11.99
N SER A 449 -2.89 -26.49 -13.25
CA SER A 449 -2.45 -27.82 -13.65
C SER A 449 -1.37 -27.78 -14.73
N LEU A 450 -0.36 -28.66 -14.63
CA LEU A 450 0.75 -28.81 -15.58
C LEU A 450 1.07 -30.30 -15.81
N TYR A 451 1.28 -30.72 -17.06
CA TYR A 451 1.75 -32.08 -17.34
C TYR A 451 3.26 -32.19 -17.08
N LEU A 452 3.66 -33.10 -16.20
CA LEU A 452 5.05 -33.33 -15.84
C LEU A 452 5.63 -34.55 -16.57
N LYS A 453 6.76 -34.34 -17.25
CA LYS A 453 7.63 -35.41 -17.74
C LYS A 453 8.65 -35.74 -16.66
N LEU A 454 8.49 -36.87 -15.99
CA LEU A 454 9.32 -37.28 -14.86
C LEU A 454 10.34 -38.35 -15.31
N PRO A 455 11.62 -38.25 -14.90
CA PRO A 455 12.57 -39.33 -15.09
C PRO A 455 12.20 -40.55 -14.24
N ALA A 456 12.75 -41.71 -14.58
CA ALA A 456 12.56 -42.92 -13.79
C ALA A 456 13.22 -42.81 -12.41
N GLY A 457 12.62 -43.45 -11.41
CA GLY A 457 13.17 -43.53 -10.05
C GLY A 457 12.67 -42.44 -9.11
N LYS A 458 13.57 -41.96 -8.24
CA LYS A 458 13.28 -40.98 -7.19
C LYS A 458 13.39 -39.57 -7.75
N VAL A 459 12.34 -38.77 -7.59
CA VAL A 459 12.29 -37.39 -8.10
C VAL A 459 12.02 -36.42 -6.97
N THR A 460 12.77 -35.32 -6.94
CA THR A 460 12.44 -34.16 -6.09
C THR A 460 11.52 -33.23 -6.87
N LEU A 461 10.31 -33.01 -6.33
CA LEU A 461 9.38 -32.01 -6.81
C LEU A 461 9.48 -30.78 -5.92
N ASP A 462 9.80 -29.64 -6.54
CA ASP A 462 9.87 -28.33 -5.91
C ASP A 462 8.82 -27.42 -6.54
N ILE A 463 8.01 -26.76 -5.70
CA ILE A 463 6.99 -25.81 -6.10
C ILE A 463 7.27 -24.51 -5.34
N LEU A 464 7.87 -23.54 -6.01
CA LEU A 464 8.05 -22.19 -5.44
C LEU A 464 6.78 -21.40 -5.69
N VAL A 465 6.05 -21.07 -4.63
CA VAL A 465 4.81 -20.27 -4.72
C VAL A 465 5.09 -18.85 -4.26
N GLU A 466 4.62 -17.89 -5.05
CA GLU A 466 4.61 -16.46 -4.75
C GLU A 466 3.23 -16.02 -4.27
N ASN A 467 3.21 -15.25 -3.17
CA ASN A 467 2.06 -14.42 -2.82
C ASN A 467 2.10 -13.15 -3.70
N LEU A 468 1.16 -13.01 -4.64
CA LEU A 468 1.07 -11.87 -5.56
C LEU A 468 0.24 -10.69 -5.03
N GLY A 469 -0.14 -10.70 -3.76
CA GLY A 469 -0.99 -9.68 -3.13
C GLY A 469 -2.34 -10.23 -2.69
N ARG A 470 -2.73 -10.05 -1.42
CA ARG A 470 -4.07 -10.42 -0.95
C ARG A 470 -5.11 -9.52 -1.58
N VAL A 471 -6.26 -10.14 -1.87
CA VAL A 471 -7.45 -9.45 -2.37
C VAL A 471 -7.83 -8.36 -1.39
N ASN A 472 -8.09 -7.16 -1.90
CA ASN A 472 -8.37 -5.98 -1.08
C ASN A 472 -9.77 -5.43 -1.23
N PHE A 473 -10.59 -6.03 -2.10
CA PHE A 473 -11.95 -5.58 -2.35
C PHE A 473 -12.90 -6.74 -2.66
N GLY A 474 -14.16 -6.56 -2.29
CA GLY A 474 -15.27 -7.43 -2.68
C GLY A 474 -15.39 -8.75 -1.91
N LYS A 475 -16.27 -9.62 -2.40
CA LYS A 475 -16.75 -10.82 -1.69
C LYS A 475 -15.67 -11.85 -1.33
N TYR A 476 -14.49 -11.77 -1.94
CA TYR A 476 -13.39 -12.71 -1.72
C TYR A 476 -12.40 -12.24 -0.65
N LEU A 477 -12.70 -11.13 0.06
CA LEU A 477 -11.84 -10.58 1.11
C LEU A 477 -11.48 -11.59 2.20
N LEU A 478 -12.38 -12.51 2.55
CA LEU A 478 -12.12 -13.57 3.54
C LEU A 478 -11.40 -14.80 2.95
N GLN A 479 -11.19 -14.84 1.64
CA GLN A 479 -10.51 -15.94 0.95
C GLN A 479 -9.09 -15.51 0.57
N ASN A 480 -8.28 -15.19 1.57
CA ASN A 480 -6.99 -14.56 1.38
C ASN A 480 -5.77 -15.37 1.84
N LYS A 481 -5.96 -16.62 2.28
CA LYS A 481 -4.83 -17.49 2.59
C LYS A 481 -4.01 -17.71 1.33
N LYS A 482 -2.68 -17.73 1.46
CA LYS A 482 -1.73 -17.81 0.34
C LYS A 482 -0.94 -19.12 0.35
N GLY A 483 -0.32 -19.44 -0.79
CA GLY A 483 0.39 -20.69 -1.01
C GLY A 483 -0.50 -21.74 -1.69
N ILE A 484 -0.38 -22.98 -1.24
CA ILE A 484 -1.26 -24.08 -1.64
C ILE A 484 -2.27 -24.27 -0.52
N THR A 485 -3.51 -23.84 -0.73
CA THR A 485 -4.51 -23.78 0.36
C THR A 485 -5.29 -25.06 0.57
N GLN A 486 -5.20 -26.00 -0.37
CA GLN A 486 -5.77 -27.34 -0.25
C GLN A 486 -4.68 -28.40 -0.46
N GLN A 487 -4.74 -29.13 -1.56
CA GLN A 487 -3.92 -30.33 -1.80
C GLN A 487 -3.25 -30.26 -3.18
N VAL A 488 -2.17 -31.03 -3.30
CA VAL A 488 -1.46 -31.26 -4.56
C VAL A 488 -1.79 -32.66 -5.05
N LEU A 489 -2.17 -32.79 -6.31
CA LEU A 489 -2.48 -34.07 -6.94
C LEU A 489 -1.51 -34.36 -8.08
N LEU A 490 -1.11 -35.63 -8.22
CA LEU A 490 -0.43 -36.16 -9.40
C LEU A 490 -1.25 -37.34 -9.95
N ASN A 491 -1.74 -37.22 -11.18
CA ASN A 491 -2.66 -38.19 -11.80
C ASN A 491 -3.89 -38.51 -10.91
N GLY A 492 -4.38 -37.53 -10.17
CA GLY A 492 -5.53 -37.66 -9.27
C GLY A 492 -5.21 -38.20 -7.87
N THR A 493 -3.98 -38.70 -7.63
CA THR A 493 -3.52 -39.15 -6.31
C THR A 493 -2.90 -38.00 -5.54
N GLU A 494 -3.21 -37.88 -4.25
CA GLU A 494 -2.64 -36.84 -3.39
C GLU A 494 -1.14 -37.04 -3.17
N VAL A 495 -0.40 -35.95 -3.29
CA VAL A 495 1.02 -35.88 -2.99
C VAL A 495 1.21 -35.40 -1.55
N GLN A 496 1.94 -36.18 -0.76
CA GLN A 496 2.09 -35.98 0.69
C GLN A 496 3.57 -35.79 1.10
N HIS A 497 3.79 -35.58 2.40
CA HIS A 497 5.11 -35.44 3.06
C HIS A 497 5.91 -34.24 2.56
N TRP A 498 5.40 -33.05 2.85
CA TRP A 498 5.93 -31.78 2.40
C TRP A 498 6.99 -31.24 3.34
N LYS A 499 8.08 -30.74 2.75
CA LYS A 499 9.09 -29.88 3.34
C LYS A 499 8.85 -28.45 2.83
N MET A 500 8.62 -27.51 3.72
CA MET A 500 8.28 -26.13 3.37
C MET A 500 9.35 -25.19 3.89
N TYR A 501 9.71 -24.22 3.07
CA TYR A 501 10.75 -23.24 3.36
C TYR A 501 10.18 -21.84 3.16
N SER A 502 10.08 -21.10 4.26
CA SER A 502 9.57 -19.73 4.29
C SER A 502 10.59 -18.74 3.74
N LEU A 503 10.24 -17.98 2.71
CA LEU A 503 11.12 -17.00 2.05
C LEU A 503 10.46 -15.61 2.02
N PRO A 504 10.38 -14.91 3.17
CA PRO A 504 9.73 -13.60 3.24
C PRO A 504 10.55 -12.47 2.61
N PHE A 505 11.88 -12.65 2.49
CA PHE A 505 12.82 -11.65 1.95
C PHE A 505 12.75 -10.27 2.61
N HIS A 506 12.53 -10.23 3.93
CA HIS A 506 12.70 -8.99 4.71
C HIS A 506 14.17 -8.54 4.78
N ASP A 507 15.10 -9.49 4.74
CA ASP A 507 16.54 -9.23 4.79
C ASP A 507 17.30 -10.24 3.92
N LEU A 508 18.21 -9.73 3.08
CA LEU A 508 19.10 -10.50 2.22
C LEU A 508 20.55 -10.53 2.71
N SER A 509 20.86 -9.87 3.85
CA SER A 509 22.22 -9.73 4.38
C SER A 509 22.91 -11.06 4.67
N THR A 510 22.14 -12.11 4.97
CA THR A 510 22.64 -13.45 5.29
C THR A 510 22.88 -14.33 4.07
N VAL A 511 22.44 -13.89 2.88
CA VAL A 511 22.59 -14.64 1.63
C VAL A 511 24.04 -14.63 1.18
N LYS A 512 24.60 -15.84 0.99
CA LYS A 512 25.99 -16.01 0.53
C LYS A 512 26.03 -16.10 -0.99
N PHE A 513 26.56 -15.05 -1.60
CA PHE A 513 26.72 -14.96 -3.06
C PHE A 513 28.06 -15.54 -3.53
N SER A 514 28.09 -16.03 -4.76
CA SER A 514 29.30 -16.52 -5.42
C SER A 514 29.54 -15.82 -6.75
N ALA A 515 30.80 -15.50 -7.06
CA ALA A 515 31.22 -15.00 -8.36
C ALA A 515 31.49 -16.14 -9.38
N ALA A 516 31.43 -17.40 -8.95
CA ALA A 516 31.59 -18.53 -9.85
C ALA A 516 30.42 -18.61 -10.83
N LYS A 517 30.71 -18.94 -12.09
CA LYS A 517 29.67 -19.16 -13.10
C LYS A 517 28.80 -20.34 -12.68
N GLN A 518 27.54 -20.07 -12.34
CA GLN A 518 26.55 -21.10 -12.04
C GLN A 518 25.74 -21.40 -13.30
N ASN A 519 25.48 -22.68 -13.57
CA ASN A 519 24.46 -23.06 -14.55
C ASN A 519 23.11 -22.96 -13.86
N VAL A 520 22.40 -21.84 -14.05
CA VAL A 520 21.19 -21.56 -13.29
C VAL A 520 19.97 -21.84 -14.16
N GLU A 521 19.36 -23.01 -13.96
CA GLU A 521 18.11 -23.43 -14.62
C GLU A 521 16.88 -23.28 -13.70
N SER A 522 17.03 -22.55 -12.60
CA SER A 522 16.05 -22.34 -11.52
C SER A 522 15.98 -20.86 -11.14
N PRO A 523 15.05 -20.42 -10.30
CA PRO A 523 15.10 -19.10 -9.68
C PRO A 523 16.46 -18.78 -9.05
N VAL A 524 16.91 -17.54 -9.22
CA VAL A 524 18.26 -17.07 -8.86
C VAL A 524 18.19 -15.74 -8.14
N ILE A 525 19.09 -15.52 -7.19
CA ILE A 525 19.34 -14.19 -6.63
C ILE A 525 20.68 -13.71 -7.19
N ARG A 526 20.67 -12.55 -7.83
CA ARG A 526 21.83 -11.90 -8.43
C ARG A 526 22.24 -10.70 -7.60
N LYS A 527 23.53 -10.44 -7.55
CA LYS A 527 24.11 -9.31 -6.83
C LYS A 527 25.20 -8.63 -7.65
N GLY A 528 25.24 -7.33 -7.54
CA GLY A 528 26.25 -6.45 -8.12
C GLY A 528 26.02 -5.03 -7.65
N GLY A 529 26.35 -4.06 -8.49
CA GLY A 529 26.16 -2.66 -8.17
C GLY A 529 26.70 -1.73 -9.24
N PHE A 530 26.53 -0.44 -8.99
CA PHE A 530 27.00 0.63 -9.86
C PHE A 530 27.56 1.78 -9.03
N THR A 531 28.45 2.58 -9.62
CA THR A 531 29.05 3.75 -8.95
C THR A 531 28.49 5.04 -9.54
N LEU A 532 28.11 5.98 -8.68
CA LEU A 532 27.54 7.27 -9.08
C LEU A 532 28.40 8.46 -8.64
N ASP A 533 28.74 9.33 -9.58
CA ASP A 533 29.36 10.63 -9.29
C ASP A 533 28.33 11.68 -8.82
N LYS A 534 27.10 11.55 -9.34
CA LYS A 534 25.94 12.38 -9.02
C LYS A 534 24.73 11.48 -8.84
N VAL A 535 23.85 11.88 -7.92
CA VAL A 535 22.59 11.20 -7.65
C VAL A 535 21.42 11.98 -8.26
N GLY A 536 20.43 11.24 -8.73
CA GLY A 536 19.14 11.73 -9.22
C GLY A 536 18.18 10.55 -9.25
N ASP A 537 16.91 10.83 -9.50
CA ASP A 537 15.93 9.77 -9.73
C ASP A 537 16.32 8.96 -10.97
N THR A 538 15.95 7.69 -11.02
CA THR A 538 16.16 6.85 -12.20
C THR A 538 15.12 5.73 -12.23
N TYR A 539 15.05 5.01 -13.33
CA TYR A 539 14.09 3.93 -13.52
C TYR A 539 14.84 2.68 -13.98
N LEU A 540 14.88 1.64 -13.14
CA LEU A 540 15.57 0.40 -13.48
C LEU A 540 14.80 -0.31 -14.60
N ASP A 541 15.45 -0.53 -15.74
CA ASP A 541 14.85 -1.19 -16.89
C ASP A 541 14.82 -2.71 -16.69
N MET A 542 13.61 -3.23 -16.47
CA MET A 542 13.33 -4.64 -16.26
C MET A 542 12.75 -5.32 -17.51
N SER A 543 12.73 -4.62 -18.66
CA SER A 543 12.06 -5.07 -19.87
C SER A 543 12.64 -6.37 -20.45
N ASN A 544 13.94 -6.60 -20.29
CA ASN A 544 14.61 -7.84 -20.72
C ASN A 544 14.56 -8.96 -19.68
N TRP A 545 14.18 -8.63 -18.43
CA TRP A 545 14.06 -9.58 -17.34
C TRP A 545 12.77 -10.41 -17.45
N GLY A 546 12.62 -11.38 -16.55
CA GLY A 546 11.48 -12.29 -16.51
C GLY A 546 10.44 -11.85 -15.50
N LYS A 547 10.59 -12.26 -14.25
CA LYS A 547 9.70 -11.89 -13.14
C LYS A 547 10.48 -11.93 -11.83
N GLY A 548 10.23 -10.99 -10.93
CA GLY A 548 10.86 -11.03 -9.63
C GLY A 548 10.79 -9.74 -8.83
N VAL A 549 11.84 -9.48 -8.05
CA VAL A 549 11.92 -8.38 -7.07
C VAL A 549 13.33 -7.78 -7.09
N VAL A 550 13.43 -6.46 -6.88
CA VAL A 550 14.71 -5.74 -6.86
C VAL A 550 14.92 -5.03 -5.53
N TRP A 551 16.14 -5.10 -5.01
CA TRP A 551 16.61 -4.30 -3.89
C TRP A 551 17.78 -3.42 -4.33
N VAL A 552 17.78 -2.17 -3.86
CA VAL A 552 18.91 -1.25 -4.03
C VAL A 552 19.29 -0.68 -2.68
N ASN A 553 20.54 -0.82 -2.29
CA ASN A 553 21.04 -0.42 -0.98
C ASN A 553 20.18 -0.97 0.19
N GLY A 554 19.63 -2.18 0.03
CA GLY A 554 18.73 -2.81 1.01
C GLY A 554 17.26 -2.39 0.92
N HIS A 555 16.91 -1.36 0.13
CA HIS A 555 15.52 -0.95 -0.07
C HIS A 555 14.84 -1.83 -1.10
N ASN A 556 13.76 -2.51 -0.71
CA ASN A 556 12.93 -3.30 -1.63
C ASN A 556 12.09 -2.38 -2.53
N LEU A 557 12.45 -2.32 -3.81
CA LEU A 557 11.78 -1.43 -4.77
C LEU A 557 10.39 -1.90 -5.16
N GLY A 558 10.09 -3.19 -4.98
CA GLY A 558 8.86 -3.83 -5.43
C GLY A 558 9.09 -4.89 -6.51
N ARG A 559 8.00 -5.29 -7.14
CA ARG A 559 7.94 -6.40 -8.09
C ARG A 559 8.08 -5.91 -9.53
N TYR A 560 8.77 -6.68 -10.35
CA TYR A 560 8.72 -6.52 -11.80
C TYR A 560 8.17 -7.79 -12.46
N TRP A 561 7.54 -7.61 -13.62
CA TRP A 561 7.08 -8.72 -14.43
C TRP A 561 7.08 -8.32 -15.91
N GLY A 562 7.84 -9.06 -16.73
CA GLY A 562 8.04 -8.74 -18.15
C GLY A 562 6.77 -8.69 -19.00
N ILE A 563 5.63 -9.20 -18.50
CA ILE A 563 4.34 -9.08 -19.18
C ILE A 563 3.77 -7.65 -19.19
N GLY A 564 4.26 -6.77 -18.32
CA GLY A 564 3.83 -5.37 -18.26
C GLY A 564 2.48 -5.13 -17.55
N PRO A 565 1.93 -3.91 -17.61
CA PRO A 565 2.36 -2.83 -18.50
C PRO A 565 3.61 -2.08 -17.99
N GLN A 566 3.86 -2.13 -16.68
CA GLN A 566 5.08 -1.62 -16.06
C GLN A 566 6.31 -2.44 -16.45
N GLN A 567 7.29 -1.81 -17.10
CA GLN A 567 8.58 -2.44 -17.47
C GLN A 567 9.77 -1.84 -16.71
N THR A 568 9.56 -0.75 -15.96
CA THR A 568 10.60 -0.12 -15.14
C THR A 568 10.20 -0.01 -13.67
N LEU A 569 11.19 -0.11 -12.77
CA LEU A 569 11.01 0.18 -11.35
C LEU A 569 11.58 1.56 -11.01
N TYR A 570 10.76 2.45 -10.44
CA TYR A 570 11.22 3.76 -9.97
C TYR A 570 12.19 3.62 -8.79
N LEU A 571 13.40 4.15 -8.96
CA LEU A 571 14.45 4.23 -7.95
C LEU A 571 14.61 5.69 -7.51
N PRO A 572 14.12 6.05 -6.31
CA PRO A 572 14.18 7.42 -5.82
C PRO A 572 15.62 7.83 -5.48
N VAL A 573 15.97 9.08 -5.76
CA VAL A 573 17.25 9.70 -5.38
C VAL A 573 17.51 9.59 -3.88
N GLU A 574 16.45 9.60 -3.07
CA GLU A 574 16.50 9.45 -1.62
C GLU A 574 17.19 8.14 -1.17
N TRP A 575 17.21 7.11 -2.03
CA TRP A 575 17.82 5.80 -1.73
C TRP A 575 19.14 5.56 -2.48
N LEU A 576 19.65 6.58 -3.16
CA LEU A 576 20.93 6.56 -3.87
C LEU A 576 21.97 7.36 -3.11
N LYS A 577 23.23 6.91 -3.19
CA LYS A 577 24.39 7.62 -2.63
C LYS A 577 25.46 7.83 -3.70
N LYS A 578 26.27 8.88 -3.53
CA LYS A 578 27.52 9.01 -4.30
C LYS A 578 28.44 7.85 -3.95
N GLY A 579 29.22 7.40 -4.94
CA GLY A 579 30.02 6.19 -4.83
C GLY A 579 29.20 4.95 -5.15
N TYR A 580 29.59 3.82 -4.56
CA TYR A 580 29.05 2.51 -4.88
C TYR A 580 27.64 2.29 -4.29
N ASN A 581 26.73 1.78 -5.11
CA ASN A 581 25.37 1.38 -4.73
C ASN A 581 25.19 -0.11 -5.01
N ASP A 582 24.75 -0.85 -3.99
CA ASP A 582 24.50 -2.30 -4.08
C ASP A 582 23.15 -2.57 -4.73
N VAL A 583 23.07 -3.62 -5.54
CA VAL A 583 21.84 -4.11 -6.13
C VAL A 583 21.72 -5.61 -5.96
N GLU A 584 20.56 -6.07 -5.51
CA GLU A 584 20.15 -7.46 -5.55
C GLU A 584 18.88 -7.66 -6.39
N VAL A 585 18.83 -8.72 -7.19
CA VAL A 585 17.67 -9.07 -8.03
C VAL A 585 17.31 -10.53 -7.83
N LEU A 586 16.11 -10.81 -7.34
CA LEU A 586 15.51 -12.15 -7.41
C LEU A 586 14.88 -12.28 -8.80
N GLU A 587 15.31 -13.25 -9.61
CA GLU A 587 14.78 -13.53 -10.95
C GLU A 587 14.27 -14.97 -11.03
N LEU A 588 13.01 -15.14 -11.44
CA LEU A 588 12.28 -16.41 -11.40
C LEU A 588 12.25 -17.15 -12.75
N LEU A 589 12.21 -16.42 -13.86
CA LEU A 589 11.83 -16.95 -15.17
C LEU A 589 12.97 -16.93 -16.18
N LYS A 590 13.83 -15.92 -16.16
CA LYS A 590 14.98 -15.76 -17.06
C LYS A 590 16.29 -15.74 -16.28
N PRO A 591 16.66 -16.86 -15.63
CA PRO A 591 17.78 -16.90 -14.71
C PRO A 591 19.13 -16.60 -15.37
N GLU A 592 19.23 -16.58 -16.70
CA GLU A 592 20.41 -16.16 -17.46
C GLU A 592 20.65 -14.64 -17.47
N GLN A 593 19.62 -13.82 -17.24
CA GLN A 593 19.73 -12.35 -17.30
C GLN A 593 20.60 -11.81 -16.17
N ASP A 594 21.66 -11.09 -16.52
CA ASP A 594 22.62 -10.56 -15.55
C ASP A 594 23.00 -9.09 -15.77
N GLN A 595 22.28 -8.39 -16.64
CA GLN A 595 22.52 -6.98 -16.96
C GLN A 595 21.36 -6.12 -16.51
N LEU A 596 21.69 -5.05 -15.78
CA LEU A 596 20.75 -4.06 -15.29
C LEU A 596 21.14 -2.69 -15.82
N SER A 597 20.17 -1.86 -16.17
CA SER A 597 20.42 -0.47 -16.54
C SER A 597 19.36 0.44 -15.93
N GLY A 598 19.65 1.74 -15.86
CA GLY A 598 18.71 2.76 -15.42
C GLY A 598 18.45 3.75 -16.54
N VAL A 599 17.18 3.99 -16.83
CA VAL A 599 16.73 4.97 -17.84
C VAL A 599 16.19 6.22 -17.15
N ASP A 600 16.01 7.29 -17.92
CA ASP A 600 15.58 8.60 -17.44
C ASP A 600 14.06 8.83 -17.51
N LYS A 601 13.31 7.85 -18.04
CA LYS A 601 11.85 7.89 -18.10
C LYS A 601 11.26 6.53 -17.73
N PRO A 602 10.10 6.51 -17.06
CA PRO A 602 9.43 5.25 -16.79
C PRO A 602 8.86 4.67 -18.09
N ILE A 603 8.74 3.35 -18.12
CA ILE A 603 8.00 2.61 -19.14
C ILE A 603 6.85 1.93 -18.43
N LEU A 604 5.66 2.53 -18.50
CA LEU A 604 4.46 2.06 -17.81
C LEU A 604 3.41 1.45 -18.73
N ASP A 605 3.60 1.49 -20.05
CA ASP A 605 2.57 1.28 -21.08
C ASP A 605 2.88 0.14 -22.06
N VAL A 606 3.85 -0.74 -21.75
CA VAL A 606 4.27 -1.83 -22.64
C VAL A 606 3.80 -3.17 -22.09
N VAL A 607 2.80 -3.76 -22.76
CA VAL A 607 2.32 -5.12 -22.48
C VAL A 607 3.01 -6.10 -23.44
N LYS A 608 3.51 -7.22 -22.91
CA LYS A 608 4.12 -8.30 -23.70
C LYS A 608 3.26 -9.55 -23.61
N SER A 609 3.03 -10.18 -24.77
CA SER A 609 2.27 -11.43 -24.93
C SER A 609 3.04 -12.65 -24.46
#